data_AF-A0A2G0E662-F1
#
_entry.id   AF-A0A2G0E662-F1
#
_cell.length_a   1.000
_cell.length_b   1.000
_cell.length_c   1.000
_cell.angle_alpha   90.00
_cell.angle_beta   90.00
_cell.angle_gamma   90.00
#
_symmetry.space_group_name_H-M   'P 1'
#
loop_
_entity.id
_entity.type
_entity.pdbx_description
1 polymer ?
#
loop_
_entity_poly.entity_id
_entity_poly.type
_entity_poly.pdbx_seq_one_letter_code
_entity_poly.pdbx_strand_id
1 'polypeptide(L)'
;MNHFWGRRLLTREIEAMDCEEGNLPNYKKIAAVERLGNRILCHRCGVKTPVFEGQLADYGYFCIHCLSLGRCDSQQELYLFDQPKAESREVVFSWTGKLTEKQTEIAERILYHSEKRHHLIWAVTGAGKTEMLYPILVKTLKAGGR
;
A
#
# COMPACT_ATOMS: atom_id res chain seq x y z
N MET A 1 14.66 13.15 -0.34
CA MET A 1 13.40 13.45 0.37
C MET A 1 12.19 12.69 -0.20
N ASN A 2 11.98 12.64 -1.53
CA ASN A 2 10.79 11.98 -2.12
C ASN A 2 10.66 10.47 -1.86
N HIS A 3 11.73 9.80 -1.42
CA HIS A 3 11.74 8.35 -1.17
C HIS A 3 10.87 7.92 0.01
N PHE A 4 10.46 8.84 0.91
CA PHE A 4 9.68 8.50 2.09
C PHE A 4 8.17 8.65 1.93
N TRP A 5 7.71 9.41 0.93
CA TRP A 5 6.29 9.78 0.81
C TRP A 5 5.34 8.57 0.77
N GLY A 6 4.39 8.56 1.71
CA GLY A 6 3.39 7.50 1.86
C GLY A 6 3.96 6.14 2.27
N ARG A 7 5.27 6.02 2.52
CA ARG A 7 5.87 4.77 2.98
C ARG A 7 5.51 4.51 4.44
N ARG A 8 5.49 3.23 4.78
CA ARG A 8 5.38 2.75 6.16
C ARG A 8 6.64 1.96 6.47
N LEU A 9 7.51 2.51 7.29
CA LEU A 9 8.84 1.93 7.56
C LEU A 9 9.01 1.61 9.03
N LEU A 10 9.64 0.48 9.34
CA LEU A 10 10.02 0.09 10.69
C LEU A 10 11.25 0.88 11.13
N THR A 11 11.48 1.02 12.43
CA THR A 11 12.68 1.67 13.00
C THR A 11 13.97 1.17 12.33
N ARG A 12 14.15 -0.15 12.20
CA ARG A 12 15.35 -0.71 11.55
C ARG A 12 15.49 -0.36 10.07
N GLU A 13 14.38 -0.14 9.36
CA GLU A 13 14.40 0.20 7.94
C GLU A 13 14.80 1.66 7.76
N ILE A 14 14.48 2.52 8.74
CA ILE A 14 14.99 3.90 8.80
C ILE A 14 16.48 3.90 9.13
N GLU A 15 16.88 3.16 10.16
CA GLU A 15 18.28 3.03 10.57
C GLU A 15 19.17 2.51 9.43
N ALA A 16 18.72 1.50 8.68
CA ALA A 16 19.46 0.94 7.55
C ALA A 16 19.57 1.89 6.34
N MET A 17 18.79 2.98 6.29
CA MET A 17 18.90 3.99 5.24
C MET A 17 19.92 5.10 5.58
N ASP A 18 20.63 5.00 6.71
CA ASP A 18 21.57 6.01 7.22
C ASP A 18 20.99 7.43 7.22
N CYS A 19 19.67 7.53 7.43
CA CYS A 19 18.97 8.80 7.47
C CYS A 19 18.90 9.30 8.91
N GLU A 20 19.56 10.42 9.20
CA GLU A 20 19.37 11.12 10.47
C GLU A 20 17.90 11.54 10.62
N GLU A 21 17.30 11.30 11.79
CA GLU A 21 15.88 11.60 12.04
C GLU A 21 15.51 13.08 11.74
N GLY A 22 16.47 13.99 11.88
CA GLY A 22 16.29 15.42 11.58
C GLY A 22 16.08 15.76 10.10
N ASN A 23 16.37 14.83 9.18
CA ASN A 23 16.21 14.99 7.74
C ASN A 23 14.98 14.26 7.18
N LEU A 24 14.15 13.68 8.04
CA LEU A 24 12.93 12.98 7.63
C LEU A 24 11.79 13.96 7.36
N PRO A 25 11.03 13.77 6.26
CA PRO A 25 9.81 14.55 6.01
C PRO A 25 8.72 14.19 7.03
N ASN A 26 7.64 14.96 7.11
CA ASN A 26 6.60 14.78 8.12
C ASN A 26 6.12 13.31 8.25
N TYR A 27 6.08 12.81 9.48
CA TYR A 27 5.71 11.44 9.80
C TYR A 27 4.98 11.34 11.15
N LYS A 28 4.24 10.24 11.32
CA LYS A 28 3.71 9.81 12.62
C LYS A 28 4.35 8.49 13.02
N LYS A 29 4.78 8.36 14.28
CA LYS A 29 5.21 7.09 14.86
C LYS A 29 4.05 6.39 15.58
N ILE A 30 3.94 5.09 15.39
CA ILE A 30 3.04 4.21 16.14
C ILE A 30 3.77 2.91 16.48
N ALA A 31 3.29 2.14 17.46
CA ALA A 31 3.83 0.79 17.71
C ALA A 31 3.68 -0.09 16.46
N ALA A 32 4.69 -0.89 16.12
CA ALA A 32 4.60 -1.79 14.96
C ALA A 32 3.70 -3.01 15.24
N VAL A 33 3.78 -3.55 16.47
CA VAL A 33 2.91 -4.61 16.97
C VAL A 33 2.37 -4.22 18.35
N GLU A 34 1.07 -4.38 18.54
CA GLU A 34 0.36 -4.04 19.77
C GLU A 34 -0.43 -5.24 20.31
N ARG A 35 -0.33 -5.52 21.61
CA ARG A 35 -1.11 -6.59 22.24
C ARG A 35 -2.52 -6.10 22.60
N LEU A 36 -3.52 -6.80 22.09
CA LEU A 36 -4.95 -6.60 22.38
C LEU A 36 -5.51 -7.85 23.08
N GLY A 37 -5.32 -7.94 24.40
CA GLY A 37 -5.77 -9.08 25.20
C GLY A 37 -5.00 -10.37 24.86
N ASN A 38 -5.70 -11.36 24.29
CA ASN A 38 -5.11 -12.63 23.84
C ASN A 38 -4.68 -12.63 22.37
N ARG A 39 -4.76 -11.48 21.70
CA ARG A 39 -4.30 -11.29 20.31
C ARG A 39 -3.24 -10.20 20.23
N ILE A 40 -2.49 -10.23 19.15
CA ILE A 40 -1.54 -9.20 18.73
C ILE A 40 -2.06 -8.58 17.42
N LEU A 41 -2.08 -7.25 17.34
CA LEU A 41 -2.38 -6.49 16.14
C LEU A 41 -1.08 -6.03 15.52
N CYS A 42 -0.87 -6.36 14.25
CA CYS A 42 0.23 -5.81 13.47
C CYS A 42 -0.23 -4.53 12.74
N HIS A 43 0.36 -3.39 13.05
CA HIS A 43 0.04 -2.12 12.40
C HIS A 43 0.61 -2.00 10.98
N ARG A 44 1.55 -2.89 10.59
CA ARG A 44 2.07 -3.00 9.22
C ARG A 44 1.05 -3.62 8.26
N CYS A 45 0.59 -4.85 8.56
CA CYS A 45 -0.31 -5.61 7.67
C CYS A 45 -1.79 -5.57 8.09
N GLY A 46 -2.10 -5.09 9.30
CA GLY A 46 -3.47 -5.02 9.83
C GLY A 46 -4.02 -6.34 10.39
N VAL A 47 -3.27 -7.44 10.31
CA VAL A 47 -3.73 -8.75 10.78
C VAL A 47 -3.69 -8.83 12.31
N LYS A 48 -4.70 -9.49 12.88
CA LYS A 48 -4.77 -9.87 14.29
C LYS A 48 -4.48 -11.36 14.44
N THR A 49 -3.47 -11.71 15.22
CA THR A 49 -3.03 -13.10 15.42
C THR A 49 -3.12 -13.45 16.91
N PRO A 50 -3.42 -14.71 17.30
CA PRO A 50 -3.30 -15.13 18.71
C PRO A 50 -1.89 -14.90 19.26
N VAL A 51 -1.78 -14.52 20.54
CA VAL A 51 -0.48 -14.23 21.19
C VAL A 51 0.50 -15.40 21.08
N PHE A 52 0.02 -16.64 21.27
CA PHE A 52 0.90 -17.82 21.30
C PHE A 52 1.57 -18.13 19.95
N GLU A 53 1.02 -17.64 18.83
CA GLU A 53 1.62 -17.84 17.50
C GLU A 53 2.76 -16.86 17.20
N GLY A 54 2.84 -15.75 17.95
CA GLY A 54 3.76 -14.65 17.68
C GLY A 54 4.50 -14.16 18.93
N GLN A 55 4.71 -15.02 19.92
CA GLN A 55 5.41 -14.66 21.16
C GLN A 55 6.93 -14.84 21.01
N LEU A 56 7.70 -13.84 21.46
CA LEU A 56 9.15 -13.89 21.57
C LEU A 56 9.58 -14.38 22.97
N ALA A 57 10.81 -14.86 23.07
CA ALA A 57 11.37 -15.37 24.33
C ALA A 57 11.54 -14.28 25.41
N ASP A 58 11.64 -13.02 25.01
CA ASP A 58 11.88 -11.85 25.85
C ASP A 58 10.60 -11.07 26.20
N TYR A 59 9.45 -11.77 26.23
CA TYR A 59 8.12 -11.19 26.45
C TYR A 59 7.61 -10.26 25.33
N GLY A 60 8.36 -10.09 24.23
CA GLY A 60 7.91 -9.37 23.04
C GLY A 60 6.94 -10.16 22.16
N TYR A 61 6.41 -9.49 21.14
CA TYR A 61 5.53 -10.08 20.13
C TYR A 61 5.98 -9.75 18.73
N PHE A 62 5.77 -10.65 17.77
CA PHE A 62 6.06 -10.40 16.36
C PHE A 62 4.94 -10.89 15.44
N CYS A 63 4.84 -10.27 14.27
CA CYS A 63 3.86 -10.66 13.26
C CYS A 63 4.42 -11.76 12.35
N ILE A 64 3.85 -12.96 12.45
CA ILE A 64 4.19 -14.10 11.58
C ILE A 64 3.91 -13.83 10.10
N HIS A 65 2.91 -12.98 9.79
CA HIS A 65 2.50 -12.68 8.42
C HIS A 65 3.43 -11.69 7.71
N CYS A 66 4.27 -10.96 8.44
CA CYS A 66 5.21 -9.99 7.87
C CYS A 66 6.62 -10.56 7.73
N LEU A 67 6.90 -11.81 8.11
CA LEU A 67 8.26 -12.37 8.12
C LEU A 67 8.98 -12.26 6.77
N SER A 68 8.27 -12.48 5.66
CA SER A 68 8.83 -12.34 4.30
C SER A 68 9.17 -10.90 3.92
N LEU A 69 8.56 -9.92 4.58
CA LEU A 69 8.83 -8.48 4.44
C LEU A 69 9.85 -7.99 5.49
N GLY A 70 10.42 -8.92 6.27
CA GLY A 70 11.21 -8.67 7.45
C GLY A 70 10.35 -8.65 8.73
N ARG A 71 10.87 -9.24 9.82
CA ARG A 71 10.20 -9.35 11.13
C ARG A 71 9.65 -8.00 11.61
N CYS A 72 8.35 -7.90 11.84
CA CYS A 72 7.71 -6.73 12.45
C CYS A 72 7.38 -7.13 13.89
N ASP A 73 7.97 -6.46 14.88
CA ASP A 73 7.83 -6.83 16.29
C ASP A 73 7.53 -5.64 17.21
N SER A 74 7.18 -5.95 18.46
CA SER A 74 6.74 -5.00 19.48
C SER A 74 7.86 -4.11 20.01
N GLN A 75 9.11 -4.36 19.64
CA GLN A 75 10.26 -3.52 20.01
C GLN A 75 10.51 -2.43 18.95
N GLN A 76 9.77 -2.45 17.84
CA GLN A 76 9.90 -1.50 16.75
C GLN A 76 8.71 -0.54 16.72
N GLU A 77 9.00 0.67 16.23
CA GLU A 77 7.98 1.61 15.81
C GLU A 77 7.76 1.49 14.30
N LEU A 78 6.57 1.88 13.86
CA LEU A 78 6.19 2.02 12.47
C LEU A 78 6.01 3.51 12.15
N TYR A 79 6.88 4.01 11.30
CA TYR A 79 6.90 5.37 10.77
C TYR A 79 5.91 5.44 9.62
N LEU A 80 4.89 6.28 9.78
CA LEU A 80 3.87 6.56 8.80
C LEU A 80 4.17 7.92 8.18
N PHE A 81 4.80 7.92 7.01
CA PHE A 81 5.13 9.17 6.33
C PHE A 81 3.94 9.74 5.60
N ASP A 82 3.80 11.06 5.67
CA ASP A 82 2.77 11.75 4.91
C ASP A 82 2.98 11.55 3.42
N GLN A 83 1.87 11.38 2.72
CA GLN A 83 1.84 11.47 1.29
C GLN A 83 1.41 12.89 0.93
N PRO A 84 2.29 13.70 0.29
CA PRO A 84 1.89 15.02 -0.16
C PRO A 84 0.71 14.89 -1.12
N LYS A 85 -0.18 15.88 -1.10
CA LYS A 85 -1.24 16.00 -2.09
C LYS A 85 -0.60 15.96 -3.46
N ALA A 86 -1.05 15.04 -4.28
CA ALA A 86 -0.50 14.91 -5.60
C ALA A 86 -1.21 15.89 -6.52
N GLU A 87 -0.41 16.61 -7.31
CA GLU A 87 -0.91 17.60 -8.24
C GLU A 87 -1.23 16.94 -9.58
N SER A 88 -2.17 17.54 -10.31
CA SER A 88 -2.45 17.14 -11.68
C SER A 88 -1.19 17.27 -12.52
N ARG A 89 -0.92 16.27 -13.36
CA ARG A 89 0.26 16.25 -14.23
C ARG A 89 -0.10 15.80 -15.62
N GLU A 90 0.71 16.21 -16.59
CA GLU A 90 0.63 15.60 -17.91
C GLU A 90 1.03 14.13 -17.86
N VAL A 91 0.27 13.32 -18.58
CA VAL A 91 0.50 11.88 -18.70
C VAL A 91 0.63 11.57 -20.18
N VAL A 92 1.83 11.14 -20.57
CA VAL A 92 2.08 10.63 -21.92
C VAL A 92 1.45 9.25 -22.02
N PHE A 93 0.49 9.11 -22.92
CA PHE A 93 -0.21 7.85 -23.19
C PHE A 93 -0.17 7.59 -24.69
N SER A 94 0.63 6.60 -25.10
CA SER A 94 0.97 6.32 -26.49
C SER A 94 0.23 5.12 -27.09
N TRP A 95 -0.62 4.44 -26.31
CA TRP A 95 -1.42 3.33 -26.84
C TRP A 95 -2.52 3.87 -27.76
N THR A 96 -2.49 3.41 -29.01
CA THR A 96 -3.38 3.87 -30.10
C THR A 96 -4.52 2.90 -30.41
N GLY A 97 -4.65 1.81 -29.66
CA GLY A 97 -5.75 0.87 -29.83
C GLY A 97 -7.10 1.48 -29.44
N LYS A 98 -8.18 0.75 -29.74
CA LYS A 98 -9.54 1.12 -29.33
C LYS A 98 -10.14 -0.02 -28.50
N LEU A 99 -10.77 0.34 -27.40
CA LEU A 99 -11.56 -0.61 -26.62
C LEU A 99 -12.79 -1.04 -27.42
N THR A 100 -13.13 -2.32 -27.34
CA THR A 100 -14.43 -2.81 -27.78
C THR A 100 -15.54 -2.19 -26.93
N GLU A 101 -16.80 -2.28 -27.38
CA GLU A 101 -17.94 -1.75 -26.64
C GLU A 101 -18.03 -2.33 -25.22
N LYS A 102 -17.89 -3.65 -25.08
CA LYS A 102 -17.88 -4.34 -23.78
C LYS A 102 -16.72 -3.91 -22.89
N GLN A 103 -15.53 -3.72 -23.46
CA GLN A 103 -14.36 -3.24 -22.70
C GLN A 103 -14.58 -1.81 -22.18
N THR A 104 -15.19 -0.95 -23.01
CA THR A 104 -15.54 0.42 -22.65
C THR A 104 -16.56 0.44 -21.50
N GLU A 105 -17.62 -0.34 -21.60
CA GLU A 105 -18.64 -0.49 -20.55
C GLU A 105 -18.01 -0.92 -19.21
N ILE A 106 -17.09 -1.89 -19.24
CA ILE A 106 -16.38 -2.35 -18.04
C ILE A 106 -15.51 -1.23 -17.46
N ALA A 107 -14.72 -0.54 -18.29
CA ALA A 107 -13.85 0.54 -17.86
C ALA A 107 -14.65 1.69 -17.23
N GLU A 108 -15.78 2.07 -17.82
CA GLU A 108 -16.68 3.09 -17.30
C GLU A 108 -17.32 2.68 -15.97
N ARG A 109 -17.74 1.42 -15.81
CA ARG A 109 -18.25 0.91 -14.53
C ARG A 109 -17.21 1.00 -13.41
N ILE A 110 -15.96 0.67 -13.70
CA ILE A 110 -14.86 0.79 -12.73
C ILE A 110 -14.64 2.27 -12.38
N LEU A 111 -14.67 3.16 -13.37
CA LEU A 111 -14.52 4.61 -13.16
C LEU A 111 -15.67 5.25 -12.38
N TYR A 112 -16.90 4.77 -12.56
CA TYR A 112 -18.08 5.26 -11.85
C TYR A 112 -18.02 4.91 -10.37
N HIS A 113 -17.57 3.69 -10.04
CA HIS A 113 -17.34 3.24 -8.67
C HIS A 113 -15.98 3.69 -8.13
N SER A 114 -15.61 4.96 -8.35
CA SER A 114 -14.31 5.57 -7.98
C SER A 114 -13.93 5.52 -6.50
N GLU A 115 -14.79 5.01 -5.62
CA GLU A 115 -14.40 4.65 -4.26
C GLU A 115 -13.36 3.52 -4.30
N LYS A 116 -12.54 3.39 -3.25
CA LYS A 116 -11.53 2.32 -3.11
C LYS A 116 -12.19 0.94 -2.92
N ARG A 117 -12.94 0.47 -3.91
CA ARG A 117 -13.65 -0.80 -3.93
C ARG A 117 -12.91 -1.80 -4.81
N HIS A 118 -13.03 -3.06 -4.43
CA HIS A 118 -12.48 -4.16 -5.23
C HIS A 118 -13.46 -4.50 -6.37
N HIS A 119 -12.92 -4.64 -7.58
CA HIS A 119 -13.67 -5.08 -8.76
C HIS A 119 -13.15 -6.44 -9.22
N LEU A 120 -14.06 -7.39 -9.49
CA LEU A 120 -13.73 -8.67 -10.11
C LEU A 120 -14.16 -8.63 -11.58
N ILE A 121 -13.20 -8.75 -12.50
CA ILE A 121 -13.46 -8.86 -13.93
C ILE A 121 -13.32 -10.33 -14.33
N TRP A 122 -14.45 -10.96 -14.67
CA TRP A 122 -14.44 -12.31 -15.24
C TRP A 122 -14.23 -12.23 -16.75
N ALA A 123 -13.08 -12.68 -17.24
CA ALA A 123 -12.78 -12.67 -18.66
C ALA A 123 -11.79 -13.78 -19.06
N VAL A 124 -11.95 -14.29 -20.28
CA VAL A 124 -11.06 -15.30 -20.88
C VAL A 124 -9.65 -14.74 -21.17
N THR A 125 -8.71 -15.62 -21.51
CA THR A 125 -7.39 -15.21 -22.02
C THR A 125 -7.55 -14.44 -23.34
N GLY A 126 -6.74 -13.41 -23.57
CA GLY A 126 -6.84 -12.57 -24.77
C GLY A 126 -8.02 -11.58 -24.82
N ALA A 127 -8.88 -11.52 -23.80
CA ALA A 127 -10.02 -10.58 -23.77
C ALA A 127 -9.64 -9.09 -23.60
N GLY A 128 -8.35 -8.77 -23.47
CA GLY A 128 -7.86 -7.40 -23.28
C GLY A 128 -8.08 -6.82 -21.87
N LYS A 129 -7.86 -7.63 -20.82
CA LYS A 129 -8.00 -7.19 -19.41
C LYS A 129 -7.09 -6.01 -19.07
N THR A 130 -5.91 -5.95 -19.68
CA THR A 130 -4.94 -4.88 -19.46
C THR A 130 -5.41 -3.57 -20.09
N GLU A 131 -5.90 -3.63 -21.33
CA GLU A 131 -6.41 -2.49 -22.08
C GLU A 131 -7.62 -1.86 -21.38
N MET A 132 -8.49 -2.68 -20.77
CA MET A 132 -9.61 -2.21 -19.94
C MET A 132 -9.16 -1.30 -18.79
N LEU A 133 -7.92 -1.43 -18.30
CA LEU A 133 -7.39 -0.62 -17.20
C LEU A 133 -6.83 0.74 -17.65
N TYR A 134 -6.50 0.90 -18.94
CA TYR A 134 -5.83 2.11 -19.42
C TYR A 134 -6.62 3.41 -19.16
N PRO A 135 -7.95 3.49 -19.39
CA PRO A 135 -8.70 4.69 -19.07
C PRO A 135 -8.63 5.06 -17.57
N ILE A 136 -8.64 4.06 -16.70
CA ILE A 136 -8.54 4.24 -15.24
C ILE A 136 -7.16 4.77 -14.87
N LEU A 137 -6.09 4.18 -15.43
CA LEU A 137 -4.72 4.63 -15.19
C LEU A 137 -4.52 6.07 -15.66
N VAL A 138 -4.92 6.39 -16.90
CA VAL A 138 -4.77 7.75 -17.45
C VAL A 138 -5.53 8.77 -16.60
N LYS A 139 -6.78 8.50 -16.24
CA LYS A 139 -7.57 9.40 -15.39
C LYS A 139 -6.93 9.59 -14.02
N THR A 140 -6.51 8.50 -13.39
CA THR A 140 -5.92 8.50 -12.05
C THR A 140 -4.60 9.28 -12.05
N LEU A 141 -3.71 9.00 -13.00
CA LEU A 141 -2.40 9.64 -13.09
C LEU A 141 -2.51 11.14 -13.44
N LYS A 142 -3.47 11.52 -14.31
CA LYS A 142 -3.74 12.93 -14.66
C LYS A 142 -4.27 13.73 -13.47
N ALA A 143 -5.03 13.09 -12.58
CA ALA A 143 -5.50 13.68 -11.33
C ALA A 143 -4.42 13.70 -10.23
N GLY A 144 -3.17 13.33 -10.53
CA GLY A 144 -2.08 13.23 -9.56
C GLY A 144 -2.01 11.90 -8.80
N GLY A 145 -3.01 11.03 -8.96
CA GLY A 145 -3.00 9.69 -8.38
C GLY A 145 -1.75 8.88 -8.76
N ARG A 146 -1.48 7.86 -7.96
CA ARG A 146 -0.35 6.93 -8.10
C ARG A 146 -0.85 5.51 -8.03
#